data_AF-D2HF91-F1
#
_entry.id   AF-D2HF91-F1
#
_cell.length_a   1.000
_cell.length_b   1.000
_cell.length_c   1.000
_cell.angle_alpha   90.00
_cell.angle_beta   90.00
_cell.angle_gamma   90.00
#
_symmetry.space_group_name_H-M   'P 1'
#
loop_
_entity.id
_entity.type
_entity.pdbx_description
1 polymer ?
#
loop_
_entity_poly.entity_id
_entity_poly.type
_entity_poly.pdbx_seq_one_letter_code
_entity_poly.pdbx_strand_id
1 'polypeptide(L)'
;QGHTTELSPAVLEKRRRRKQERDRKKRKRKELRAKEKAAKAAEAAEPSHEASHEPPHEEVPPGLLFNKVEVTEEPAAGKAQRRQEKRRKLKGNLAPLTGRNYRQLLERVQARQARLEELRDRDEGKARELESKMQWTNLLYKAEGVRIRDSEHLLQEALKRKEKRRAQRQRRWEKRTAHVVEKMQQRQDKRRQNLRKKKAARAERRLDKARKKGRILPQDLERAGL
;
A
#
# COMPACT_ATOMS: atom_id res chain seq x y z
N GLN A 1 -14.83 -18.21 22.26
CA GLN A 1 -13.59 -18.42 23.05
C GLN A 1 -12.40 -18.11 22.16
N GLY A 2 -11.81 -16.92 22.28
CA GLY A 2 -10.68 -16.50 21.45
C GLY A 2 -9.38 -16.99 22.05
N HIS A 3 -8.71 -17.93 21.38
CA HIS A 3 -7.40 -18.43 21.79
C HIS A 3 -6.37 -17.30 21.65
N THR A 4 -6.01 -16.65 22.75
CA THR A 4 -4.84 -15.77 22.82
C THR A 4 -3.62 -16.66 22.65
N THR A 5 -3.06 -16.69 21.44
CA THR A 5 -1.73 -17.28 21.22
C THR A 5 -0.72 -16.39 21.94
N GLU A 6 -0.42 -16.75 23.19
CA GLU A 6 0.68 -16.24 23.99
C GLU A 6 1.96 -16.31 23.13
N LEU A 7 2.47 -15.15 22.73
CA LEU A 7 3.71 -15.08 21.95
C LEU A 7 4.85 -15.58 22.84
N SER A 8 5.61 -16.56 22.36
CA SER A 8 6.80 -17.09 23.06
C SER A 8 7.69 -15.95 23.60
N PRO A 9 8.24 -16.08 24.82
CA PRO A 9 8.98 -15.01 25.49
C PRO A 9 10.13 -14.45 24.63
N ALA A 10 10.79 -15.29 23.83
CA ALA A 10 11.83 -14.87 22.89
C ALA A 10 11.34 -13.90 21.80
N VAL A 11 10.07 -14.01 21.37
CA VAL A 11 9.46 -13.11 20.40
C VAL A 11 9.11 -11.77 21.05
N LEU A 12 8.66 -11.78 22.31
CA LEU A 12 8.38 -10.59 23.09
C LEU A 12 9.67 -9.78 23.35
N GLU A 13 10.77 -10.44 23.69
CA GLU A 13 12.07 -9.78 23.87
C GLU A 13 12.59 -9.14 22.59
N LYS A 14 12.51 -9.84 21.44
CA LYS A 14 12.89 -9.27 20.14
C LYS A 14 12.03 -8.05 19.79
N ARG A 15 10.74 -8.07 20.13
CA ARG A 15 9.83 -6.93 19.93
C ARG A 15 10.20 -5.75 20.85
N ARG A 16 10.56 -6.01 22.11
CA ARG A 16 11.02 -4.99 23.07
C ARG A 16 12.32 -4.33 22.62
N ARG A 17 13.31 -5.13 22.16
CA ARG A 17 14.59 -4.62 21.59
C ARG A 17 14.35 -3.74 20.37
N ARG A 18 13.51 -4.17 19.43
CA ARG A 18 13.14 -3.37 18.24
C ARG A 18 12.41 -2.07 18.59
N LYS A 19 11.57 -2.08 19.63
CA LYS A 19 10.88 -0.87 20.12
C LYS A 19 11.90 0.13 20.70
N GLN A 20 12.80 -0.33 21.56
CA GLN A 20 13.85 0.50 22.14
C GLN A 20 14.79 1.09 21.07
N GLU A 21 15.15 0.32 20.04
CA GLU A 21 15.98 0.80 18.94
C GLU A 21 15.26 1.89 18.11
N ARG A 22 13.97 1.70 17.81
CA ARG A 22 13.13 2.70 17.14
C ARG A 22 13.02 3.98 17.95
N ASP A 23 12.85 3.87 19.26
CA ASP A 23 12.73 5.02 20.16
C ASP A 23 14.06 5.78 20.26
N ARG A 24 15.19 5.08 20.32
CA ARG A 24 16.55 5.68 20.25
C ARG A 24 16.75 6.45 18.94
N LYS A 25 16.43 5.84 17.78
CA LYS A 25 16.51 6.49 16.46
C LYS A 25 15.58 7.71 16.37
N LYS A 26 14.37 7.62 16.93
CA LYS A 26 13.41 8.73 16.96
C LYS A 26 13.90 9.90 17.82
N ARG A 27 14.52 9.63 18.98
CA ARG A 27 15.14 10.65 19.85
C ARG A 27 16.29 11.36 19.14
N LYS A 28 17.24 10.62 18.56
CA LYS A 28 18.36 11.20 17.78
C LYS A 28 17.88 12.10 16.64
N ARG A 29 16.87 11.67 15.88
CA ARG A 29 16.30 12.48 14.79
C ARG A 29 15.59 13.76 15.29
N LYS A 30 14.94 13.71 16.45
CA LYS A 30 14.35 14.90 17.07
C LYS A 30 15.41 15.88 17.54
N GLU A 31 16.49 15.37 18.13
CA GLU A 31 17.61 16.19 18.60
C GLU A 31 18.33 16.88 17.42
N LEU A 32 18.61 16.16 16.33
CA LEU A 32 19.20 16.75 15.12
C LEU A 32 18.31 17.85 14.54
N ARG A 33 16.99 17.63 14.47
CA ARG A 33 16.04 18.66 14.02
C ARG A 33 15.96 19.85 14.96
N ALA A 34 16.12 19.65 16.27
CA ALA A 34 16.16 20.73 17.24
C ALA A 34 17.45 21.54 17.09
N LYS A 35 18.60 20.87 16.89
CA LYS A 35 19.89 21.49 16.59
C LYS A 35 19.85 22.29 15.28
N GLU A 36 19.30 21.74 14.20
CA GLU A 36 19.08 22.47 12.94
C GLU A 36 18.20 23.69 13.12
N LYS A 37 17.11 23.58 13.89
CA LYS A 37 16.23 24.71 14.19
C LYS A 37 16.91 25.78 15.04
N ALA A 38 17.71 25.38 16.02
CA ALA A 38 18.48 26.30 16.86
C ALA A 38 19.59 26.99 16.05
N ALA A 39 20.30 26.27 15.19
CA ALA A 39 21.31 26.84 14.28
C ALA A 39 20.67 27.84 13.30
N LYS A 40 19.51 27.49 12.73
CA LYS A 40 18.77 28.40 11.84
C LYS A 40 18.21 29.63 12.58
N ALA A 41 17.87 29.50 13.85
CA ALA A 41 17.44 30.63 14.67
C ALA A 41 18.62 31.53 15.07
N ALA A 42 19.81 30.95 15.30
CA ALA A 42 21.03 31.69 15.56
C ALA A 42 21.54 32.43 14.31
N GLU A 43 21.50 31.79 13.14
CA GLU A 43 21.83 32.41 11.85
C GLU A 43 20.87 33.55 11.49
N ALA A 44 19.61 33.46 11.92
CA ALA A 44 18.63 34.53 11.76
C ALA A 44 18.74 35.66 12.81
N ALA A 45 19.62 35.52 13.80
CA ALA A 45 19.85 36.48 14.89
C ALA A 45 21.22 37.16 14.84
N GLU A 46 22.04 36.89 13.83
CA GLU A 46 23.26 37.66 13.55
C GLU A 46 22.88 39.06 13.00
N PRO A 47 23.29 40.16 13.66
CA PRO A 47 22.97 41.52 13.23
C PRO A 47 23.91 41.99 12.11
N SER A 48 23.36 42.36 10.96
CA SER A 48 24.11 43.13 9.95
C SER A 48 24.28 44.58 10.43
N HIS A 49 25.53 45.00 10.56
CA HIS A 49 26.01 46.32 10.99
C HIS A 49 25.54 47.50 10.11
N GLU A 50 25.41 48.67 10.75
CA GLU A 50 24.98 49.99 10.25
C GLU A 50 25.85 50.63 9.15
N ALA A 51 25.23 51.50 8.35
CA ALA A 51 25.88 52.66 7.73
C ALA A 51 24.91 53.87 7.68
N SER A 52 25.32 54.97 8.29
CA SER A 52 24.59 56.25 8.43
C SER A 52 24.73 57.14 7.18
N HIS A 53 23.66 57.87 6.79
CA HIS A 53 23.80 59.25 6.29
C HIS A 53 22.44 60.02 6.25
N GLU A 54 22.50 61.30 6.62
CA GLU A 54 21.43 62.32 6.61
C GLU A 54 21.10 62.83 5.17
N PRO A 55 19.99 63.58 4.97
CA PRO A 55 19.38 63.79 3.65
C PRO A 55 19.89 65.03 2.90
N PRO A 56 19.72 65.06 1.56
CA PRO A 56 19.26 66.30 0.94
C PRO A 56 18.19 66.10 -0.17
N HIS A 57 17.39 67.16 -0.30
CA HIS A 57 16.38 67.47 -1.34
C HIS A 57 16.90 67.36 -2.80
N GLU A 58 16.03 66.95 -3.75
CA GLU A 58 15.64 67.72 -4.97
C GLU A 58 14.88 66.87 -6.02
N GLU A 59 14.13 67.57 -6.87
CA GLU A 59 12.96 67.19 -7.68
C GLU A 59 13.30 66.66 -9.10
N VAL A 60 12.62 65.59 -9.59
CA VAL A 60 12.56 65.19 -11.01
C VAL A 60 11.20 64.45 -11.28
N PRO A 61 10.53 64.60 -12.45
CA PRO A 61 9.07 64.63 -12.60
C PRO A 61 8.41 63.24 -12.86
N PRO A 62 7.06 63.15 -13.00
CA PRO A 62 6.29 61.94 -12.69
C PRO A 62 6.25 60.95 -13.87
N GLY A 63 6.67 59.71 -13.61
CA GLY A 63 6.62 58.66 -14.64
C GLY A 63 6.75 57.22 -14.15
N LEU A 64 6.76 56.97 -12.84
CA LEU A 64 6.63 55.60 -12.32
C LEU A 64 5.22 55.39 -11.80
N LEU A 65 4.40 54.70 -12.59
CA LEU A 65 3.20 54.01 -12.12
C LEU A 65 3.64 52.88 -11.18
N PHE A 66 3.98 53.23 -9.95
CA PHE A 66 4.03 52.28 -8.86
C PHE A 66 2.60 51.81 -8.64
N ASN A 67 2.29 50.60 -9.10
CA ASN A 67 1.09 49.90 -8.64
C ASN A 67 1.14 49.91 -7.10
N LYS A 68 0.20 50.62 -6.47
CA LYS A 68 0.10 50.73 -5.03
C LYS A 68 -0.13 49.32 -4.49
N VAL A 69 0.93 48.68 -4.00
CA VAL A 69 0.81 47.38 -3.35
C VAL A 69 0.21 47.65 -1.97
N GLU A 70 -1.11 47.55 -1.87
CA GLU A 70 -1.81 47.54 -0.60
C GLU A 70 -1.44 46.24 0.12
N VAL A 71 -0.56 46.36 1.12
CA VAL A 71 -0.23 45.26 2.04
C VAL A 71 -1.39 45.15 3.03
N THR A 72 -2.43 44.42 2.65
CA THR A 72 -3.52 44.07 3.56
C THR A 72 -2.99 43.19 4.69
N GLU A 73 -3.40 43.45 5.94
CA GLU A 73 -3.05 42.70 7.17
C GLU A 73 -3.57 41.24 7.21
N GLU A 74 -4.02 40.68 6.08
CA GLU A 74 -4.28 39.25 6.03
C GLU A 74 -2.96 38.49 6.15
N PRO A 75 -2.85 37.49 7.05
CA PRO A 75 -1.64 36.71 7.21
C PRO A 75 -1.31 36.09 5.86
N ALA A 76 -0.17 36.50 5.28
CA ALA A 76 0.21 36.12 3.93
C ALA A 76 0.09 34.60 3.77
N ALA A 77 -1.00 34.17 3.12
CA ALA A 77 -1.28 32.75 2.91
C ALA A 77 -0.02 32.12 2.33
N GLY A 78 0.43 31.02 2.93
CA GLY A 78 1.71 30.42 2.58
C GLY A 78 1.78 30.17 1.08
N LYS A 79 2.97 30.22 0.47
CA LYS A 79 3.16 30.06 -0.99
C LYS A 79 2.39 28.83 -1.56
N ALA A 80 2.19 27.78 -0.76
CA ALA A 80 1.37 26.62 -1.09
C ALA A 80 -0.14 26.89 -1.15
N GLN A 81 -0.71 27.66 -0.20
CA GLN A 81 -2.12 28.06 -0.20
C GLN A 81 -2.43 28.93 -1.42
N ARG A 82 -1.57 29.93 -1.71
CA ARG A 82 -1.69 30.76 -2.93
C ARG A 82 -1.67 29.92 -4.21
N ARG A 83 -0.82 28.89 -4.29
CA ARG A 83 -0.81 27.94 -5.42
C ARG A 83 -2.08 27.10 -5.49
N GLN A 84 -2.61 26.66 -4.35
CA GLN A 84 -3.84 25.88 -4.30
C GLN A 84 -5.06 26.71 -4.72
N GLU A 85 -5.15 27.96 -4.27
CA GLU A 85 -6.19 28.91 -4.68
C GLU A 85 -6.11 29.21 -6.17
N LYS A 86 -4.91 29.47 -6.70
CA LYS A 86 -4.70 29.63 -8.15
C LYS A 86 -5.18 28.40 -8.93
N ARG A 87 -4.86 27.19 -8.45
CA ARG A 87 -5.36 25.94 -9.06
C ARG A 87 -6.88 25.82 -8.96
N ARG A 88 -7.49 26.19 -7.84
CA ARG A 88 -8.95 26.16 -7.64
C ARG A 88 -9.66 27.17 -8.53
N LYS A 89 -9.08 28.36 -8.73
CA LYS A 89 -9.60 29.38 -9.67
C LYS A 89 -9.56 28.88 -11.11
N LEU A 90 -8.45 28.27 -11.53
CA LEU A 90 -8.26 27.80 -12.91
C LEU A 90 -8.98 26.49 -13.23
N LYS A 91 -8.97 25.53 -12.30
CA LYS A 91 -9.43 24.14 -12.53
C LYS A 91 -10.74 23.82 -11.82
N GLY A 92 -11.26 24.76 -11.03
CA GLY A 92 -12.44 24.56 -10.21
C GLY A 92 -12.23 23.48 -9.14
N ASN A 93 -13.34 22.88 -8.72
CA ASN A 93 -13.36 21.78 -7.75
C ASN A 93 -13.28 20.38 -8.42
N LEU A 94 -12.92 20.31 -9.71
CA LEU A 94 -12.81 19.04 -10.44
C LEU A 94 -11.50 18.34 -10.08
N ALA A 95 -11.55 17.47 -9.07
CA ALA A 95 -10.39 16.67 -8.70
C ALA A 95 -9.99 15.71 -9.86
N PRO A 96 -8.69 15.58 -10.20
CA PRO A 96 -8.27 14.72 -11.30
C PRO A 96 -8.43 13.23 -10.92
N LEU A 97 -8.93 12.41 -11.86
CA LEU A 97 -9.09 10.97 -11.67
C LEU A 97 -7.73 10.27 -11.77
N THR A 98 -7.08 10.20 -10.62
CA THR A 98 -5.69 9.77 -10.49
C THR A 98 -5.55 8.59 -9.53
N GLY A 99 -4.44 7.87 -9.65
CA GLY A 99 -4.09 6.76 -8.76
C GLY A 99 -4.49 5.38 -9.27
N ARG A 100 -4.31 4.37 -8.40
CA ARG A 100 -4.48 2.92 -8.71
C ARG A 100 -5.67 2.29 -7.97
N ASN A 101 -6.55 3.11 -7.42
CA ASN A 101 -7.77 2.68 -6.74
C ASN A 101 -8.90 2.58 -7.75
N TYR A 102 -8.85 1.53 -8.58
CA TYR A 102 -9.78 1.36 -9.71
C TYR A 102 -11.26 1.33 -9.29
N ARG A 103 -11.60 0.86 -8.08
CA ARG A 103 -12.97 0.88 -7.55
C ARG A 103 -13.47 2.31 -7.30
N GLN A 104 -12.73 3.10 -6.54
CA GLN A 104 -13.06 4.50 -6.26
C GLN A 104 -13.04 5.36 -7.53
N LEU A 105 -12.17 5.04 -8.49
CA LEU A 105 -12.13 5.71 -9.78
C LEU A 105 -13.40 5.40 -10.59
N LEU A 106 -13.83 4.13 -10.63
CA LEU A 106 -15.06 3.73 -11.30
C LEU A 106 -16.27 4.47 -10.72
N GLU A 107 -16.40 4.46 -9.40
CA GLU A 107 -17.47 5.17 -8.68
C GLU A 107 -17.47 6.67 -8.99
N ARG A 108 -16.30 7.31 -9.05
CA ARG A 108 -16.18 8.73 -9.43
C ARG A 108 -16.53 9.00 -10.88
N VAL A 109 -16.21 8.09 -11.80
CA VAL A 109 -16.60 8.20 -13.22
C VAL A 109 -18.12 8.10 -13.33
N GLN A 110 -18.71 7.09 -12.71
CA GLN A 110 -20.15 6.85 -12.71
C GLN A 110 -20.91 8.02 -12.06
N ALA A 111 -20.45 8.51 -10.92
CA ALA A 111 -21.05 9.68 -10.27
C ALA A 111 -20.95 10.96 -11.12
N ARG A 112 -19.92 11.09 -11.96
CA ARG A 112 -19.81 12.22 -12.91
C ARG A 112 -20.77 12.05 -14.08
N GLN A 113 -20.88 10.85 -14.63
CA GLN A 113 -21.82 10.54 -15.70
C GLN A 113 -23.27 10.75 -15.23
N ALA A 114 -23.65 10.20 -14.08
CA ALA A 114 -24.97 10.39 -13.50
C ALA A 114 -25.32 11.88 -13.29
N ARG A 115 -24.38 12.69 -12.78
CA ARG A 115 -24.60 14.15 -12.65
C ARG A 115 -24.79 14.85 -13.99
N LEU A 116 -24.10 14.41 -15.04
CA LEU A 116 -24.28 14.95 -16.38
C LEU A 116 -25.61 14.54 -16.97
N GLU A 117 -26.04 13.28 -16.77
CA GLU A 117 -27.34 12.76 -17.20
C GLU A 117 -28.48 13.51 -16.49
N GLU A 118 -28.44 13.63 -15.16
CA GLU A 118 -29.41 14.41 -14.38
C GLU A 118 -29.52 15.87 -14.84
N LEU A 119 -28.41 16.46 -15.30
CA LEU A 119 -28.39 17.83 -15.82
C LEU A 119 -28.84 17.91 -17.27
N ARG A 120 -28.61 16.88 -18.10
CA ARG A 120 -29.14 16.81 -19.46
C ARG A 120 -30.66 16.73 -19.44
N ASP A 121 -31.22 15.97 -18.50
CA ASP A 121 -32.67 15.83 -18.33
C ASP A 121 -33.35 17.15 -17.90
N ARG A 122 -32.62 18.00 -17.16
CA ARG A 122 -33.14 19.30 -16.69
C ARG A 122 -32.85 20.43 -17.68
N ASP A 123 -31.59 20.60 -18.06
CA ASP A 123 -31.05 21.74 -18.80
C ASP A 123 -29.85 21.31 -19.69
N GLU A 124 -30.10 21.04 -20.98
CA GLU A 124 -29.04 20.64 -21.92
C GLU A 124 -27.90 21.65 -22.02
N GLY A 125 -28.20 22.96 -21.98
CA GLY A 125 -27.18 24.01 -22.09
C GLY A 125 -26.16 23.95 -20.96
N LYS A 126 -26.64 23.83 -19.71
CA LYS A 126 -25.77 23.71 -18.53
C LYS A 126 -24.97 22.41 -18.54
N ALA A 127 -25.54 21.32 -19.06
CA ALA A 127 -24.83 20.07 -19.24
C ALA A 127 -23.66 20.20 -20.22
N ARG A 128 -23.88 20.82 -21.39
CA ARG A 128 -22.83 21.05 -22.41
C ARG A 128 -21.70 21.94 -21.87
N GLU A 129 -22.03 22.97 -21.09
CA GLU A 129 -21.03 23.79 -20.42
C GLU A 129 -20.18 23.00 -19.42
N LEU A 130 -20.82 22.13 -18.62
CA LEU A 130 -20.10 21.30 -17.65
C LEU A 130 -19.24 20.25 -18.31
N GLU A 131 -19.71 19.62 -19.40
CA GLU A 131 -18.91 18.73 -20.23
C GLU A 131 -17.69 19.45 -20.80
N SER A 132 -17.88 20.65 -21.34
CA SER A 132 -16.79 21.49 -21.85
C SER A 132 -15.79 21.81 -20.74
N LYS A 133 -16.26 22.24 -19.56
CA LYS A 133 -15.42 22.49 -18.38
C LYS A 133 -14.64 21.22 -17.97
N MET A 134 -15.26 20.05 -18.00
CA MET A 134 -14.60 18.77 -17.71
C MET A 134 -13.52 18.43 -18.75
N GLN A 135 -13.79 18.63 -20.04
CA GLN A 135 -12.83 18.37 -21.12
C GLN A 135 -11.60 19.28 -21.00
N TRP A 136 -11.81 20.59 -20.81
CA TRP A 136 -10.72 21.56 -20.67
C TRP A 136 -9.90 21.34 -19.41
N THR A 137 -10.54 21.08 -18.27
CA THR A 137 -9.81 20.77 -17.02
C THR A 137 -9.00 19.49 -17.16
N ASN A 138 -9.54 18.46 -17.84
CA ASN A 138 -8.82 17.23 -18.13
C ASN A 138 -7.58 17.48 -19.02
N LEU A 139 -7.70 18.29 -20.07
CA LEU A 139 -6.56 18.66 -20.91
C LEU A 139 -5.50 19.42 -20.11
N LEU A 140 -5.92 20.35 -19.25
CA LEU A 140 -5.01 21.13 -18.42
C LEU A 140 -4.28 20.26 -17.37
N TYR A 141 -4.93 19.23 -16.84
CA TYR A 141 -4.28 18.24 -15.98
C TYR A 141 -3.34 17.31 -16.74
N LYS A 142 -3.69 16.89 -17.96
CA LYS A 142 -2.79 16.11 -18.83
C LYS A 142 -1.53 16.92 -19.17
N ALA A 143 -1.67 18.21 -19.46
CA ALA A 143 -0.55 19.13 -19.69
C ALA A 143 0.32 19.33 -18.43
N GLU A 144 -0.27 19.33 -17.22
CA GLU A 144 0.49 19.32 -15.94
C GLU A 144 1.27 17.99 -15.75
N GLY A 145 1.07 16.98 -16.60
CA GLY A 145 1.69 15.66 -16.49
C GLY A 145 0.92 14.67 -15.62
N VAL A 146 -0.31 15.02 -15.23
CA VAL A 146 -1.17 14.16 -14.41
C VAL A 146 -1.78 13.06 -15.28
N ARG A 147 -1.53 11.79 -14.91
CA ARG A 147 -2.11 10.63 -15.60
C ARG A 147 -3.57 10.41 -15.21
N ILE A 148 -4.47 10.93 -16.03
CA ILE A 148 -5.92 10.83 -15.86
C ILE A 148 -6.44 9.47 -16.39
N ARG A 149 -7.34 8.82 -15.63
CA ARG A 149 -7.97 7.55 -15.98
C ARG A 149 -9.49 7.68 -15.92
N ASP A 150 -10.08 8.19 -16.99
CA ASP A 150 -11.52 8.50 -17.05
C ASP A 150 -12.38 7.44 -17.75
N SER A 151 -11.77 6.47 -18.43
CA SER A 151 -12.50 5.46 -19.17
C SER A 151 -12.97 4.32 -18.26
N GLU A 152 -14.28 4.14 -18.20
CA GLU A 152 -14.92 3.08 -17.41
C GLU A 152 -14.42 1.69 -17.80
N HIS A 153 -14.41 1.37 -19.11
CA HIS A 153 -13.98 0.07 -19.61
C HIS A 153 -12.55 -0.29 -19.16
N LEU A 154 -11.59 0.64 -19.31
CA LEU A 154 -10.20 0.38 -18.91
C LEU A 154 -10.07 0.24 -17.39
N LEU A 155 -10.88 0.95 -16.60
CA LEU A 155 -10.91 0.81 -15.14
C LEU A 155 -11.44 -0.56 -14.72
N GLN A 156 -12.53 -1.03 -15.35
CA GLN A 156 -13.08 -2.38 -15.13
C GLN A 156 -12.06 -3.47 -15.53
N GLU A 157 -11.41 -3.34 -16.68
CA GLU A 157 -10.35 -4.26 -17.08
C GLU A 157 -9.17 -4.25 -16.11
N ALA A 158 -8.74 -3.07 -15.65
CA ALA A 158 -7.66 -2.96 -14.68
C ALA A 158 -8.02 -3.64 -13.34
N LEU A 159 -9.28 -3.56 -12.94
CA LEU A 159 -9.83 -4.27 -11.79
C LEU A 159 -9.79 -5.79 -12.02
N LYS A 160 -10.30 -6.27 -13.16
CA LYS A 160 -10.22 -7.69 -13.56
C LYS A 160 -8.76 -8.20 -13.57
N ARG A 161 -7.81 -7.44 -14.13
CA ARG A 161 -6.37 -7.78 -14.11
C ARG A 161 -5.81 -7.83 -12.68
N LYS A 162 -6.26 -6.95 -11.79
CA LYS A 162 -5.84 -6.93 -10.37
C LYS A 162 -6.36 -8.16 -9.64
N GLU A 163 -7.59 -8.57 -9.90
CA GLU A 163 -8.21 -9.76 -9.33
C GLU A 163 -7.56 -11.04 -9.87
N LYS A 164 -7.33 -11.16 -11.19
CA LYS A 164 -6.57 -12.27 -11.79
C LYS A 164 -5.20 -12.44 -11.13
N ARG A 165 -4.45 -11.35 -10.93
CA ARG A 165 -3.15 -11.39 -10.22
C ARG A 165 -3.26 -11.77 -8.75
N ARG A 166 -4.37 -11.46 -8.07
CA ARG A 166 -4.62 -11.91 -6.70
C ARG A 166 -4.94 -13.40 -6.67
N ALA A 167 -5.84 -13.87 -7.53
CA ALA A 167 -6.20 -15.28 -7.67
C ALA A 167 -4.98 -16.14 -8.03
N GLN A 168 -4.12 -15.69 -8.95
CA GLN A 168 -2.90 -16.41 -9.29
C GLN A 168 -1.95 -16.52 -8.08
N ARG A 169 -1.78 -15.44 -7.32
CA ARG A 169 -0.98 -15.47 -6.08
C ARG A 169 -1.60 -16.44 -5.07
N GLN A 170 -2.89 -16.36 -4.85
CA GLN A 170 -3.62 -17.24 -3.94
C GLN A 170 -3.41 -18.73 -4.32
N ARG A 171 -3.65 -19.10 -5.58
CA ARG A 171 -3.39 -20.45 -6.10
C ARG A 171 -1.95 -20.90 -5.90
N ARG A 172 -0.97 -20.01 -6.12
CA ARG A 172 0.46 -20.33 -5.90
C ARG A 172 0.75 -20.61 -4.44
N TRP A 173 0.15 -19.86 -3.52
CA TRP A 173 0.29 -20.07 -2.08
C TRP A 173 -0.39 -21.37 -1.65
N GLU A 174 -1.62 -21.62 -2.10
CA GLU A 174 -2.36 -22.87 -1.84
C GLU A 174 -1.60 -24.10 -2.34
N LYS A 175 -1.02 -24.03 -3.55
CA LYS A 175 -0.17 -25.11 -4.08
C LYS A 175 1.06 -25.35 -3.20
N ARG A 176 1.69 -24.30 -2.68
CA ARG A 176 2.86 -24.43 -1.78
C ARG A 176 2.46 -25.06 -0.44
N THR A 177 1.34 -24.64 0.14
CA THR A 177 0.86 -25.21 1.40
C THR A 177 0.44 -26.67 1.23
N ALA A 178 -0.29 -26.98 0.16
CA ALA A 178 -0.68 -28.35 -0.17
C ALA A 178 0.55 -29.25 -0.35
N HIS A 179 1.57 -28.79 -1.10
CA HIS A 179 2.81 -29.53 -1.30
C HIS A 179 3.57 -29.84 0.00
N VAL A 180 3.57 -28.90 0.95
CA VAL A 180 4.21 -29.11 2.26
C VAL A 180 3.45 -30.17 3.06
N VAL A 181 2.11 -30.09 3.08
CA VAL A 181 1.27 -31.08 3.77
C VAL A 181 1.42 -32.46 3.14
N GLU A 182 1.40 -32.54 1.81
CA GLU A 182 1.59 -33.78 1.05
C GLU A 182 2.95 -34.41 1.38
N LYS A 183 4.04 -33.64 1.33
CA LYS A 183 5.38 -34.15 1.70
C LYS A 183 5.44 -34.64 3.14
N MET A 184 4.75 -33.97 4.06
CA MET A 184 4.66 -34.40 5.46
C MET A 184 3.91 -35.73 5.57
N GLN A 185 2.76 -35.87 4.91
CA GLN A 185 1.98 -37.10 4.87
C GLN A 185 2.78 -38.25 4.25
N GLN A 186 3.40 -38.05 3.08
CA GLN A 186 4.25 -39.04 2.43
C GLN A 186 5.37 -39.56 3.35
N ARG A 187 6.01 -38.67 4.15
CA ARG A 187 7.02 -39.08 5.13
C ARG A 187 6.43 -39.94 6.25
N GLN A 188 5.27 -39.54 6.77
CA GLN A 188 4.57 -40.32 7.79
C GLN A 188 4.12 -41.68 7.26
N ASP A 189 3.58 -41.73 6.04
CA ASP A 189 3.10 -42.96 5.41
C ASP A 189 4.25 -43.92 5.11
N LYS A 190 5.38 -43.41 4.59
CA LYS A 190 6.62 -44.21 4.44
C LYS A 190 7.06 -44.79 5.78
N ARG A 191 7.03 -44.02 6.87
CA ARG A 191 7.36 -44.52 8.21
C ARG A 191 6.37 -45.60 8.67
N ARG A 192 5.06 -45.40 8.48
CA ARG A 192 4.00 -46.36 8.83
C ARG A 192 4.18 -47.67 8.05
N GLN A 193 4.41 -47.59 6.74
CA GLN A 193 4.66 -48.74 5.89
C GLN A 193 5.92 -49.50 6.31
N ASN A 194 7.02 -48.80 6.60
CA ASN A 194 8.26 -49.44 7.08
C ASN A 194 8.06 -50.14 8.43
N LEU A 195 7.29 -49.54 9.34
CA LEU A 195 6.95 -50.18 10.62
C LEU A 195 6.07 -51.42 10.41
N ARG A 196 5.09 -51.37 9.51
CA ARG A 196 4.26 -52.53 9.14
C ARG A 196 5.12 -53.65 8.55
N LYS A 197 6.00 -53.35 7.59
CA LYS A 197 6.95 -54.31 7.00
C LYS A 197 7.88 -54.92 8.05
N LYS A 198 8.41 -54.12 8.99
CA LYS A 198 9.23 -54.64 10.11
C LYS A 198 8.44 -55.58 11.03
N LYS A 199 7.16 -55.28 11.31
CA LYS A 199 6.29 -56.16 12.11
C LYS A 199 6.01 -57.47 11.38
N ALA A 200 5.67 -57.40 10.09
CA ALA A 200 5.44 -58.58 9.25
C ALA A 200 6.69 -59.46 9.16
N ALA A 201 7.85 -58.89 8.83
CA ALA A 201 9.11 -59.62 8.77
C ALA A 201 9.52 -60.25 10.11
N ARG A 202 9.19 -59.61 11.24
CA ARG A 202 9.39 -60.21 12.57
C ARG A 202 8.46 -61.40 12.80
N ALA A 203 7.21 -61.32 12.35
CA ALA A 203 6.26 -62.43 12.42
C ALA A 203 6.71 -63.59 11.53
N GLU A 204 7.06 -63.34 10.27
CA GLU A 204 7.60 -64.32 9.33
C GLU A 204 8.84 -65.01 9.89
N ARG A 205 9.83 -64.25 10.39
CA ARG A 205 11.01 -64.84 11.05
C ARG A 205 10.67 -65.73 12.24
N ARG A 206 9.58 -65.46 12.96
CA ARG A 206 9.11 -66.34 14.05
C ARG A 206 8.48 -67.62 13.49
N LEU A 207 7.69 -67.52 12.43
CA LEU A 207 7.12 -68.67 11.72
C LEU A 207 8.23 -69.56 11.12
N ASP A 208 9.21 -68.97 10.44
CA ASP A 208 10.34 -69.71 9.86
C ASP A 208 11.18 -70.43 10.92
N LYS A 209 11.40 -69.80 12.07
CA LYS A 209 12.07 -70.44 13.21
C LYS A 209 11.25 -71.60 13.79
N ALA A 210 9.93 -71.52 13.79
CA ALA A 210 9.06 -72.62 14.23
C ALA A 210 9.12 -73.79 13.24
N ARG A 211 9.05 -73.51 11.93
CA ARG A 211 9.21 -74.51 10.85
C ARG A 211 10.56 -75.21 10.93
N LYS A 212 11.66 -74.46 11.08
CA LYS A 212 13.02 -75.03 11.23
C LYS A 212 13.17 -75.93 12.47
N LYS A 213 12.35 -75.72 13.50
CA LYS A 213 12.28 -76.56 14.70
C LYS A 213 11.30 -77.75 14.56
N GLY A 214 10.72 -77.96 13.38
CA GLY A 214 9.77 -79.04 13.12
C GLY A 214 8.36 -78.81 13.67
N ARG A 215 8.00 -77.59 14.09
CA ARG A 215 6.62 -77.30 14.53
C ARG A 215 5.71 -77.09 13.33
N ILE A 216 4.63 -77.84 13.26
CA ILE A 216 3.59 -77.71 12.23
C ILE A 216 2.74 -76.48 12.56
N LEU A 217 2.65 -75.52 11.62
CA LEU A 217 1.84 -74.31 11.77
C LEU A 217 0.44 -74.54 11.17
N PRO A 218 -0.62 -73.89 11.67
CA PRO A 218 -1.97 -73.99 11.10
C PRO A 218 -2.02 -73.66 9.60
N GLN A 219 -1.21 -72.70 9.14
CA GLN A 219 -1.09 -72.34 7.73
C GLN A 219 -0.51 -73.45 6.85
N ASP A 220 0.31 -74.33 7.43
CA ASP A 220 0.91 -75.45 6.71
C ASP A 220 -0.11 -76.61 6.58
N LEU A 221 -1.06 -76.72 7.51
CA LEU A 221 -2.20 -77.65 7.44
C LEU A 221 -3.22 -77.20 6.39
N GLU A 222 -3.60 -75.91 6.42
CA GLU A 222 -4.48 -75.31 5.41
C GLU A 222 -3.90 -75.47 3.99
N ARG A 223 -2.57 -75.36 3.84
CA ARG A 223 -1.88 -75.54 2.55
C ARG A 223 -1.82 -77.01 2.10
N ALA A 224 -1.85 -77.95 3.05
CA ALA A 224 -1.90 -79.38 2.78
C ALA A 224 -3.34 -79.88 2.49
N GLY A 225 -4.35 -79.01 2.60
CA GLY A 225 -5.75 -79.36 2.33
C GLY A 225 -6.39 -80.22 3.43
N LEU A 226 -5.87 -80.15 4.66
CA LEU A 226 -6.39 -80.80 5.86
C LEU A 226 -7.04 -79.78 6.80
#